data_AF-A0A1J5GBM3-F1
#
_entry.id   AF-A0A1J5GBM3-F1
#
_cell.length_a   1.000
_cell.length_b   1.000
_cell.length_c   1.000
_cell.angle_alpha   90.00
_cell.angle_beta   90.00
_cell.angle_gamma   90.00
#
_symmetry.space_group_name_H-M   'P 1'
#
loop_
_entity.id
_entity.type
_entity.pdbx_description
1 polymer ?
#
loop_
_entity_poly.entity_id
_entity_poly.type
_entity_poly.pdbx_seq_one_letter_code
_entity_poly.pdbx_strand_id
1 'polypeptide(L)'
;MTKLRLTVTIPQEEYERIEQEKKKKGISRSALVHKMIKYFFLKEDTQAKIKKYLDGYKRIPEKTNYITQLEQVQFETLNKEF
;
A
#
# COMPACT_ATOMS: atom_id res chain seq x y z
N MET A 1 -9.25 -20.61 1.80
CA MET A 1 -7.89 -20.13 1.47
C MET A 1 -6.91 -21.25 1.81
N THR A 2 -6.14 -21.73 0.83
CA THR A 2 -5.16 -22.81 1.01
C THR A 2 -3.93 -22.26 1.75
N LYS A 3 -3.48 -22.96 2.81
CA LYS A 3 -2.26 -22.60 3.54
C LYS A 3 -1.06 -23.26 2.87
N LEU A 4 -0.07 -22.46 2.47
CA LEU A 4 1.18 -22.92 1.89
C LEU A 4 2.31 -22.76 2.90
N ARG A 5 3.27 -23.69 2.90
CA ARG A 5 4.50 -23.60 3.70
C ARG A 5 5.64 -23.19 2.79
N LEU A 6 6.41 -22.20 3.24
CA LEU A 6 7.60 -21.71 2.55
C LEU A 6 8.78 -21.81 3.51
N THR A 7 9.88 -22.39 3.04
CA THR A 7 11.17 -22.42 3.72
C THR A 7 12.12 -21.51 2.96
N VAL A 8 12.83 -20.65 3.66
CA VAL A 8 13.80 -19.70 3.08
C VAL A 8 15.11 -19.79 3.83
N THR A 9 16.20 -19.53 3.12
CA THR A 9 17.53 -19.29 3.72
C THR A 9 17.76 -17.80 3.73
N ILE A 10 18.07 -17.24 4.90
CA ILE A 10 18.34 -15.82 5.10
C ILE A 10 19.61 -15.65 5.95
N PRO A 11 20.29 -14.50 5.86
CA PRO A 11 21.40 -14.17 6.76
C PRO A 11 21.01 -14.24 8.23
N GLN A 12 21.97 -14.61 9.09
CA GLN A 12 21.73 -14.72 10.53
C GLN A 12 21.28 -13.39 11.15
N GLU A 13 21.90 -12.28 10.76
CA GLU A 13 21.56 -10.95 11.27
C GLU A 13 20.09 -10.58 10.99
N GLU A 14 19.60 -10.90 9.80
CA GLU A 14 18.19 -10.67 9.43
C GLU A 14 17.25 -11.54 10.27
N TYR A 15 17.62 -12.81 10.50
CA TYR A 15 16.86 -13.71 11.36
C TYR A 15 16.78 -13.20 12.80
N GLU A 16 17.90 -12.72 13.36
CA GLU A 16 17.94 -12.15 14.70
C GLU A 16 17.03 -10.92 14.83
N ARG A 17 17.04 -10.06 13.81
CA ARG A 17 16.14 -8.89 13.76
C ARG A 17 14.66 -9.29 13.72
N ILE A 18 14.32 -10.34 12.98
CA ILE A 18 12.95 -10.91 12.96
C ILE A 18 12.57 -11.40 14.37
N GLU A 19 13.47 -12.10 15.07
CA GLU A 19 13.19 -12.61 16.41
C GLU A 19 12.98 -11.50 17.44
N GLN A 20 13.77 -10.44 17.39
CA GLN A 20 13.62 -9.27 18.26
C GLN A 20 12.28 -8.56 18.01
N GLU A 21 11.94 -8.27 16.76
CA GLU A 21 10.68 -7.60 16.41
C GLU A 21 9.46 -8.47 16.73
N LYS A 22 9.56 -9.78 16.50
CA LYS A 22 8.55 -10.76 16.89
C LYS A 22 8.29 -10.69 18.39
N LYS A 23 9.35 -10.74 19.21
CA LYS A 23 9.26 -10.69 20.67
C LYS A 23 8.62 -9.38 21.15
N LYS A 24 9.07 -8.24 20.59
CA LYS A 24 8.54 -6.91 20.90
C LYS A 24 7.03 -6.79 20.61
N LYS A 25 6.57 -7.42 19.53
CA LYS A 25 5.16 -7.35 19.09
C LYS A 25 4.27 -8.47 19.67
N GLY A 26 4.84 -9.47 20.34
CA GLY A 26 4.11 -10.61 20.88
C GLY A 26 3.39 -11.47 19.83
N ILE A 27 3.96 -11.60 18.63
CA ILE A 27 3.35 -12.36 17.52
C ILE A 27 4.22 -13.54 17.09
N SER A 28 3.76 -14.38 16.15
CA SER A 28 4.58 -15.46 15.59
C SER A 28 5.48 -14.96 14.45
N ARG A 29 6.53 -15.73 14.10
CA ARG A 29 7.41 -15.44 12.95
C ARG A 29 6.59 -15.30 11.67
N SER A 30 5.72 -16.27 11.40
CA SER A 30 4.87 -16.27 10.22
C SER A 30 3.92 -15.07 10.19
N ALA A 31 3.37 -14.65 11.34
CA ALA A 31 2.52 -13.46 11.42
C ALA A 31 3.30 -12.18 11.13
N LEU A 32 4.54 -12.07 11.64
CA LEU A 32 5.43 -10.94 11.35
C LEU A 32 5.79 -10.89 9.87
N VAL A 33 6.26 -12.00 9.31
CA VAL A 33 6.61 -12.13 7.89
C VAL A 33 5.41 -11.82 7.01
N HIS A 34 4.21 -12.31 7.34
CA HIS A 34 2.99 -11.99 6.61
C HIS A 34 2.69 -10.48 6.59
N LYS A 35 2.86 -9.79 7.72
CA LYS A 35 2.72 -8.32 7.80
C LYS A 35 3.77 -7.60 6.95
N MET A 36 5.02 -8.07 6.96
CA MET A 36 6.10 -7.50 6.16
C MET A 36 5.84 -7.66 4.66
N ILE A 37 5.41 -8.85 4.22
CA ILE A 37 5.03 -9.12 2.83
C ILE A 37 3.89 -8.18 2.38
N LYS A 38 2.84 -8.06 3.20
CA LYS A 38 1.71 -7.15 2.91
C LYS A 38 2.18 -5.70 2.78
N TYR A 39 3.06 -5.25 3.67
CA TYR A 39 3.61 -3.90 3.63
C TYR A 39 4.47 -3.65 2.38
N PHE A 40 5.29 -4.64 2.01
CA PHE A 40 6.15 -4.56 0.83
C PHE A 40 5.33 -4.35 -0.45
N PHE A 41 4.34 -5.21 -0.72
CA PHE A 41 3.51 -5.08 -1.92
C PHE A 41 2.66 -3.81 -1.91
N LEU A 42 2.14 -3.39 -0.75
CA LEU A 42 1.41 -2.12 -0.64
C LEU A 42 2.29 -0.92 -1.02
N LYS A 43 3.55 -0.93 -0.62
CA LYS A 43 4.53 0.11 -0.97
C LYS A 43 4.80 0.13 -2.47
N GLU A 44 5.04 -1.03 -3.08
CA GLU A 44 5.25 -1.15 -4.54
C GLU A 44 4.05 -0.65 -5.33
N ASP A 45 2.84 -1.10 -4.97
CA ASP A 45 1.59 -0.67 -5.60
C ASP A 45 1.39 0.85 -5.51
N THR A 46 1.70 1.41 -4.33
CA THR A 46 1.58 2.86 -4.10
C THR A 46 2.56 3.63 -4.98
N GLN A 47 3.81 3.17 -5.07
CA GLN A 47 4.82 3.80 -5.95
C GLN A 47 4.44 3.70 -7.43
N ALA A 48 3.90 2.55 -7.85
CA ALA A 48 3.41 2.36 -9.22
C ALA A 48 2.25 3.33 -9.54
N LYS A 49 1.30 3.50 -8.60
CA LYS A 49 0.20 4.46 -8.76
C LYS A 49 0.68 5.91 -8.83
N ILE A 50 1.60 6.31 -7.95
CA ILE A 50 2.20 7.66 -7.98
C ILE A 50 2.89 7.90 -9.32
N LYS A 51 3.70 6.95 -9.79
CA LYS A 51 4.37 7.06 -11.08
C LYS A 51 3.36 7.23 -12.22
N LYS A 52 2.32 6.40 -12.25
CA LYS A 52 1.27 6.47 -13.26
C LYS A 52 0.53 7.82 -13.22
N TYR A 53 0.25 8.34 -12.02
CA TYR A 53 -0.37 9.65 -11.86
C TYR A 53 0.54 10.77 -12.42
N LEU A 54 1.82 10.79 -12.04
CA LEU A 54 2.77 11.80 -12.53
C LEU A 54 2.98 11.71 -14.05
N ASP A 55 3.08 10.51 -14.60
CA ASP A 55 3.21 10.30 -16.05
C ASP A 55 1.95 10.74 -16.80
N GLY A 56 0.77 10.49 -16.21
CA GLY A 56 -0.51 11.01 -16.72
C GLY A 56 -0.55 12.53 -16.71
N TYR A 57 -0.21 13.14 -15.58
CA TYR A 57 -0.20 14.60 -15.40
C TYR A 57 0.78 15.30 -16.36
N LYS A 58 1.97 14.73 -16.58
CA LYS A 58 2.94 15.28 -17.55
C LYS A 58 2.41 15.26 -18.99
N ARG A 59 1.57 14.28 -19.35
CA ARG A 59 1.03 14.11 -20.71
C ARG A 59 -0.24 14.93 -20.93
N ILE A 60 -1.14 14.90 -19.96
CA ILE A 60 -2.40 15.62 -19.96
C ILE A 60 -2.51 16.26 -18.58
N PRO A 61 -2.00 17.48 -18.40
CA PRO A 61 -2.14 18.16 -17.12
C PRO A 61 -3.63 18.33 -16.83
N GLU A 62 -4.03 17.99 -15.62
CA GLU A 62 -5.39 18.26 -15.17
C GLU A 62 -5.59 19.77 -15.25
N LYS A 63 -6.53 20.21 -16.10
CA LYS A 63 -6.90 21.63 -16.16
C LYS A 63 -7.54 21.96 -14.81
N THR A 64 -7.01 22.93 -14.10
CA THR A 64 -7.47 23.31 -12.74
C THR A 64 -8.98 23.55 -12.69
N ASN A 65 -9.56 24.11 -13.76
CA ASN A 65 -11.00 24.33 -13.89
C ASN A 65 -11.84 23.04 -13.94
N TYR A 66 -11.28 21.93 -14.42
CA TYR A 66 -11.99 20.64 -14.55
C TYR A 66 -12.10 19.90 -13.21
N ILE A 67 -11.08 20.04 -12.35
CA ILE A 67 -11.10 19.49 -10.98
C ILE A 67 -12.19 20.20 -10.16
N THR A 68 -12.23 21.55 -10.21
CA THR A 68 -13.24 22.34 -9.49
C THR A 68 -14.67 22.01 -9.95
N GLN A 69 -14.86 21.75 -11.24
CA GLN A 69 -16.16 21.33 -11.77
C GLN A 69 -16.55 19.92 -11.30
N LEU A 70 -15.60 18.98 -11.26
CA LEU A 70 -15.84 17.63 -10.72
C LEU A 70 -16.16 17.64 -9.23
N GLU A 71 -15.47 18.48 -8.44
CA GLU A 71 -15.74 18.67 -7.01
C GLU A 71 -17.13 19.27 -6.78
N GLN A 72 -17.55 20.25 -7.58
CA GLN A 72 -18.90 20.83 -7.53
C GLN A 72 -19.97 19.77 -7.84
N VAL A 73 -19.80 19.00 -8.92
CA VAL A 73 -20.76 17.95 -9.29
C VAL A 73 -20.83 16.85 -8.24
N GLN A 74 -19.70 16.45 -7.65
CA GLN A 74 -19.68 15.49 -6.53
C GLN A 74 -20.41 16.03 -5.31
N PHE A 75 -20.16 17.28 -4.93
CA PHE A 75 -20.80 17.92 -3.80
C PHE A 75 -22.32 18.04 -3.99
N GLU A 76 -22.77 18.47 -5.17
CA GLU A 76 -24.20 18.57 -5.51
C GLU A 76 -24.90 17.21 -5.51
N THR A 77 -24.20 16.14 -5.91
CA THR A 77 -24.74 14.78 -5.89
C THR A 77 -24.86 14.26 -4.46
N LEU A 78 -23.82 14.43 -3.64
CA LEU A 78 -23.85 14.08 -2.21
C LEU A 78 -24.92 14.85 -1.44
N ASN A 79 -25.09 16.15 -1.72
CA ASN A 79 -26.08 17.00 -1.06
C ASN A 79 -27.53 16.70 -1.50
N LYS A 80 -27.74 15.88 -2.53
CA LYS A 80 -29.08 15.39 -2.92
C LYS A 80 -29.44 14.06 -2.24
N GLU A 81 -28.45 13.33 -1.72
CA GLU A 81 -28.65 12.03 -1.06
C GLU A 81 -28.74 12.13 0.48
N PHE A 82 -28.51 13.31 1.05
CA PHE A 82 -28.66 13.64 2.47
C PHE A 82 -29.63 14.80 2.68
#